data_AF-A0A0L8IEV8-F1
#
_entry.id   AF-A0A0L8IEV8-F1
#
_cell.length_a   1.000
_cell.length_b   1.000
_cell.length_c   1.000
_cell.angle_alpha   90.00
_cell.angle_beta   90.00
_cell.angle_gamma   90.00
#
_symmetry.space_group_name_H-M   'P 1'
#
loop_
_entity.id
_entity.type
_entity.pdbx_description
1 polymer ?
#
loop_
_entity_poly.entity_id
_entity_poly.type
_entity_poly.pdbx_seq_one_letter_code
_entity_poly.pdbx_strand_id
1 'polypeptide(L)'
;MTVPIDINVSVKTYQKLSKYKDLEIEISKMWNLKTKIIPIVIGVLGMTAKRADYYLAQIPGNPKMAEVQKIVLMGTAHILRKILSM
;
A
#
# COMPACT_ATOMS: atom_id res chain seq x y z
N MET A 1 23.00 -7.68 12.19
CA MET A 1 21.52 -7.73 12.19
C MET A 1 20.99 -6.58 11.34
N THR A 2 20.12 -6.85 10.36
CA THR A 2 19.47 -5.79 9.58
C THR A 2 18.11 -5.48 10.19
N VAL A 3 17.88 -4.23 10.57
CA VAL A 3 16.60 -3.79 11.15
C VAL A 3 15.74 -3.23 10.01
N PRO A 4 14.50 -3.72 9.82
CA PRO A 4 13.60 -3.14 8.82
C PRO A 4 13.33 -1.67 9.17
N ILE A 5 13.53 -0.78 8.20
CA ILE A 5 13.27 0.65 8.37
C ILE A 5 12.25 1.12 7.33
N ASP A 6 11.24 1.86 7.80
CA ASP A 6 10.08 2.23 6.99
C ASP A 6 10.14 3.65 6.41
N ILE A 7 11.23 4.40 6.60
CA ILE A 7 11.38 5.83 6.25
C ILE A 7 10.88 6.23 4.84
N ASN A 8 10.88 5.28 3.89
CA ASN A 8 10.57 5.54 2.49
C ASN A 8 9.10 5.31 2.08
N VAL A 9 8.18 5.08 3.04
CA VAL A 9 6.75 4.80 2.74
C VAL A 9 6.10 5.89 1.86
N SER A 10 6.38 7.17 2.14
CA SER A 10 5.86 8.29 1.34
C SER A 10 6.40 8.29 -0.10
N VAL A 11 7.71 8.06 -0.27
CA VAL A 11 8.35 8.01 -1.59
C VAL A 11 7.81 6.82 -2.39
N LYS A 12 7.66 5.65 -1.76
CA LYS A 12 7.04 4.48 -2.40
C LYS A 12 5.60 4.74 -2.84
N THR A 13 4.86 5.53 -2.07
CA THR A 13 3.49 5.93 -2.44
C THR A 13 3.49 6.76 -3.73
N TYR A 14 4.38 7.74 -3.84
CA TYR A 14 4.52 8.54 -5.06
C TYR A 14 5.02 7.71 -6.25
N GLN A 15 5.99 6.83 -6.03
CA GLN A 15 6.48 5.92 -7.06
C GLN A 15 5.37 5.04 -7.63
N LYS A 16 4.45 4.51 -6.79
CA LYS A 16 3.28 3.78 -7.28
C LYS A 16 2.39 4.67 -8.15
N LEU A 17 2.07 5.88 -7.71
CA LEU A 17 1.24 6.81 -8.51
C LEU A 17 1.86 7.09 -9.87
N SER A 18 3.17 7.36 -9.92
CA SER A 18 3.88 7.62 -11.17
C SER A 18 3.93 6.37 -12.06
N LYS A 19 4.24 5.21 -11.49
CA LYS A 19 4.40 3.94 -12.23
C LYS A 19 3.10 3.50 -12.93
N TYR A 20 1.96 3.73 -12.30
CA TYR A 20 0.66 3.28 -12.83
C TYR A 20 -0.10 4.35 -13.61
N LYS A 21 0.51 5.53 -13.83
CA LYS A 21 -0.17 6.66 -14.47
C LYS A 21 -0.60 6.35 -15.90
N ASP A 22 0.26 5.72 -16.68
CA ASP A 22 -0.05 5.36 -18.06
C ASP A 22 -1.17 4.32 -18.13
N LEU A 23 -1.15 3.34 -17.22
CA LEU A 23 -2.20 2.34 -17.09
C LEU A 23 -3.57 2.96 -16.75
N GLU A 24 -3.61 3.95 -15.87
CA GLU A 24 -4.84 4.70 -15.56
C GLU A 24 -5.41 5.38 -16.82
N ILE A 25 -4.53 5.96 -17.65
CA ILE A 25 -4.92 6.63 -18.90
C ILE A 25 -5.44 5.60 -19.91
N GLU A 26 -4.74 4.48 -20.10
CA GLU A 26 -5.13 3.43 -21.03
C GLU A 26 -6.49 2.81 -20.64
N ILE A 27 -6.68 2.45 -19.38
CA ILE A 27 -7.95 1.91 -18.89
C ILE A 27 -9.08 2.95 -19.04
N SER A 28 -8.82 4.21 -18.69
CA SER A 28 -9.83 5.26 -18.83
C SER A 28 -10.27 5.45 -20.28
N LYS A 29 -9.33 5.38 -21.24
CA LYS A 29 -9.62 5.47 -22.67
C LYS A 29 -10.35 4.22 -23.20
N MET A 30 -9.89 3.04 -22.82
CA MET A 30 -10.43 1.76 -23.29
C MET A 30 -11.89 1.57 -22.87
N TRP A 31 -12.22 1.94 -21.63
CA TRP A 31 -13.55 1.74 -21.07
C TRP A 31 -14.42 3.00 -21.11
N ASN A 32 -13.87 4.14 -21.55
CA ASN A 32 -14.52 5.46 -21.51
C ASN A 32 -15.10 5.80 -20.12
N LEU A 33 -14.37 5.43 -19.06
CA LEU A 33 -14.74 5.59 -17.65
C LEU A 33 -13.67 6.37 -16.90
N LYS A 34 -14.07 7.05 -15.82
CA LYS A 34 -13.14 7.75 -14.93
C LYS A 34 -12.42 6.72 -14.04
N THR A 35 -11.14 6.47 -14.32
CA THR A 35 -10.28 5.61 -13.51
C THR A 35 -9.47 6.43 -12.52
N LYS A 36 -9.15 5.85 -11.36
CA LYS A 36 -8.28 6.48 -10.35
C LYS A 36 -7.31 5.47 -9.73
N ILE A 37 -6.04 5.86 -9.59
CA ILE A 37 -5.05 5.08 -8.86
C ILE A 37 -5.17 5.32 -7.35
N ILE A 38 -5.29 4.23 -6.58
CA ILE A 38 -5.33 4.24 -5.11
C ILE A 38 -4.08 3.52 -4.57
N PRO A 39 -3.00 4.24 -4.21
CA PRO A 39 -1.78 3.63 -3.69
C PRO A 39 -1.91 3.27 -2.20
N ILE A 40 -2.04 1.98 -1.89
CA ILE A 40 -1.88 1.47 -0.53
C ILE A 40 -0.43 1.03 -0.33
N VAL A 41 0.24 1.67 0.64
CA VAL A 41 1.61 1.35 1.05
C VAL A 41 1.65 1.36 2.58
N ILE A 42 2.05 0.23 3.15
CA ILE A 42 2.23 0.03 4.58
C ILE A 42 3.64 -0.52 4.77
N GLY A 43 4.37 0.09 5.69
CA GLY A 43 5.70 -0.33 6.10
C GLY A 43 5.68 -1.68 6.81
N VAL A 44 6.84 -2.31 6.90
CA VAL A 44 7.02 -3.60 7.56
C VAL A 44 6.70 -3.52 9.06
N LEU A 45 6.97 -2.37 9.69
CA LEU A 45 6.62 -2.09 11.09
C LEU A 45 5.21 -1.49 11.21
N GLY A 46 4.44 -1.48 10.13
CA GLY A 46 3.09 -0.94 10.09
C GLY A 46 3.03 0.56 9.86
N MET A 47 4.14 1.22 9.50
CA MET A 47 4.11 2.66 9.25
C MET A 47 3.27 2.99 8.00
N THR A 48 2.41 4.00 8.10
CA THR A 48 1.52 4.41 7.00
C THR A 48 1.93 5.78 6.46
N ALA A 49 1.60 6.04 5.20
CA ALA A 49 1.79 7.37 4.61
C ALA A 49 0.74 8.35 5.18
N LYS A 50 1.10 9.64 5.29
CA LYS A 50 0.19 10.69 5.81
C LYS A 50 -1.19 10.79 5.13
N ARG A 51 -1.32 10.31 3.88
CA ARG A 51 -2.56 10.35 3.09
C ARG A 51 -3.21 8.96 2.93
N ALA A 52 -2.77 7.96 3.68
CA ALA A 52 -3.28 6.59 3.56
C ALA A 52 -4.81 6.50 3.80
N ASP A 53 -5.32 7.21 4.81
CA ASP A 53 -6.76 7.21 5.12
C ASP A 53 -7.61 7.79 3.98
N TYR A 54 -7.14 8.87 3.34
CA TYR A 54 -7.80 9.44 2.17
C TYR A 54 -7.86 8.45 1.00
N TYR A 55 -6.83 7.62 0.82
CA TYR A 55 -6.83 6.59 -0.22
C TYR A 55 -7.78 5.43 0.12
N LEU A 56 -7.80 4.98 1.38
CA LEU A 56 -8.70 3.91 1.82
C LEU A 56 -10.18 4.30 1.70
N ALA A 57 -10.52 5.55 2.03
CA ALA A 57 -11.90 6.05 1.94
C ALA A 57 -12.48 6.04 0.51
N GLN A 58 -11.64 5.91 -0.51
CA GLN A 58 -12.07 5.83 -1.91
C GLN A 58 -12.36 4.40 -2.36
N ILE A 59 -12.02 3.41 -1.55
CA ILE A 59 -12.30 2.01 -1.83
C ILE A 59 -13.72 1.71 -1.36
N PRO A 60 -14.58 1.15 -2.24
CA PRO A 60 -15.90 0.69 -1.84
C PRO A 60 -15.81 -0.24 -0.63
N GLY A 61 -16.68 -0.03 0.36
CA GLY A 61 -16.66 -0.77 1.63
C GLY A 61 -15.85 -0.11 2.76
N ASN A 62 -15.16 1.01 2.49
CA ASN A 62 -14.45 1.84 3.48
C ASN A 62 -13.62 1.03 4.48
N PRO A 63 -12.61 0.27 3.99
CA PRO A 63 -11.78 -0.57 4.85
C PRO A 63 -11.06 0.25 5.93
N LYS A 64 -11.05 -0.25 7.17
CA LYS A 64 -10.41 0.45 8.28
C LYS A 64 -8.90 0.30 8.20
N MET A 65 -8.17 1.41 8.33
CA MET A 65 -6.70 1.43 8.32
C MET A 65 -6.09 0.45 9.33
N ALA A 66 -6.67 0.34 10.53
CA ALA A 66 -6.23 -0.59 11.56
C ALA A 66 -6.29 -2.07 11.11
N GLU A 67 -7.33 -2.46 10.38
CA GLU A 67 -7.49 -3.82 9.88
C GLU A 67 -6.45 -4.13 8.79
N VAL A 68 -6.28 -3.20 7.84
CA VAL A 68 -5.28 -3.35 6.78
C VAL A 68 -3.86 -3.43 7.36
N GLN A 69 -3.54 -2.58 8.33
CA GLN A 69 -2.24 -2.59 9.01
C GLN A 69 -2.01 -3.90 9.77
N LYS A 70 -3.02 -4.40 10.48
CA LYS A 70 -2.95 -5.67 11.21
C LYS A 70 -2.64 -6.84 10.27
N ILE A 71 -3.28 -6.90 9.11
CA ILE A 71 -3.03 -7.96 8.11
C ILE A 71 -1.57 -7.92 7.65
N VAL A 72 -1.04 -6.74 7.34
CA VAL A 72 0.36 -6.58 6.92
C VAL A 72 1.32 -7.03 8.01
N LEU A 73 1.13 -6.57 9.25
CA LEU A 73 1.96 -6.95 10.39
C LEU A 73 1.94 -8.46 10.65
N MET A 74 0.77 -9.10 10.57
CA MET A 74 0.65 -10.55 10.72
C MET A 74 1.40 -11.30 9.61
N GLY A 75 1.29 -10.84 8.36
CA GLY A 75 2.03 -11.40 7.23
C GLY A 75 3.54 -11.25 7.39
N THR A 76 4.01 -10.06 7.78
CA THR A 76 5.41 -9.80 8.10
C THR A 76 5.91 -10.72 9.21
N ALA A 77 5.18 -10.82 10.33
CA ALA A 77 5.57 -11.67 11.45
C ALA A 77 5.62 -13.15 11.04
N HIS A 78 4.72 -13.60 10.16
CA HIS A 78 4.75 -14.95 9.61
C HIS A 78 6.01 -15.19 8.75
N ILE A 79 6.36 -14.25 7.87
CA ILE A 79 7.59 -14.32 7.06
C ILE A 79 8.83 -14.38 7.96
N LEU A 80 8.90 -13.51 8.97
CA LEU A 80 10.02 -13.48 9.91
C LEU A 80 10.13 -14.80 10.69
N ARG A 81 9.03 -15.35 11.21
CA ARG A 81 9.05 -16.67 11.86
C ARG A 81 9.58 -17.75 10.92
N LYS A 82 9.14 -17.79 9.67
CA LYS A 82 9.61 -18.79 8.70
C LYS A 82 11.12 -18.69 8.43
N ILE A 83 11.67 -17.48 8.37
CA ILE A 83 13.10 -17.25 8.11
C ILE A 83 13.95 -17.50 9.36
N LEU A 84 13.47 -17.10 10.54
CA LEU A 84 14.22 -17.19 11.79
C LEU A 84 14.06 -18.54 12.50
N SER A 85 13.06 -19.33 12.14
CA SER A 85 12.90 -20.72 12.60
C SER A 85 13.60 -21.73 11.67
N MET A 86 14.44 -21.26 10.75
CA MET A 86 15.47 -22.07 10.09
C MET A 86 16.71 -22.18 10.96
#